data_AF-G0SH21-F1
#
_entry.id   AF-G0SH21-F1
#
_cell.length_a   1.000
_cell.length_b   1.000
_cell.length_c   1.000
_cell.angle_alpha   90.00
_cell.angle_beta   90.00
_cell.angle_gamma   90.00
#
_symmetry.space_group_name_H-M   'P 1'
#
loop_
_entity.id
_entity.type
_entity.pdbx_description
1 polymer ?
#
loop_
_entity_poly.entity_id
_entity_poly.type
_entity_poly.pdbx_seq_one_letter_code
_entity_poly.pdbx_strand_id
1 'polypeptide(L)'
;MYINSPGGEVSSGLAIYDTMTYIKSPVSTVCIGSAASMAAILLIGGEPGKRFALPHSTVMVHQPLGGTRGQAADILIYANQIQRIREQINKIVYKHINKTFGYEKFDMRAVNDMMERDKYLSAEEAKDFGIVDEILYRRDKKDDRTQTATAATPSQTKP
;
A
#
# COMPACT_ATOMS: atom_id res chain seq x y z
N MET A 1 2.04 -4.85 -9.17
CA MET A 1 1.65 -3.45 -9.41
C MET A 1 2.87 -2.57 -9.14
N TYR A 2 3.43 -1.93 -10.17
CA TYR A 2 4.52 -0.97 -10.00
C TYR A 2 3.93 0.43 -9.83
N ILE A 3 4.42 1.18 -8.84
CA ILE A 3 3.84 2.46 -8.41
C ILE A 3 4.92 3.54 -8.44
N ASN A 4 4.70 4.55 -9.27
CA ASN A 4 5.40 5.83 -9.25
C ASN A 4 4.35 6.93 -9.37
N SER A 5 3.89 7.50 -8.26
CA SER A 5 2.77 8.45 -8.29
C SER A 5 2.79 9.40 -7.09
N PRO A 6 2.48 10.69 -7.31
CA PRO A 6 2.32 11.68 -6.25
C PRO A 6 0.99 11.52 -5.47
N GLY A 7 0.13 10.57 -5.86
CA GLY A 7 -1.22 10.43 -5.33
C GLY A 7 -2.25 11.02 -6.29
N GLY A 8 -3.39 11.47 -5.75
CA GLY A 8 -4.48 11.99 -6.55
C GLY A 8 -5.81 11.96 -5.81
N GLU A 9 -6.89 11.78 -6.57
CA GLU A 9 -8.24 11.79 -6.05
C GLU A 9 -8.52 10.54 -5.18
N VAL A 10 -9.12 10.76 -4.00
CA VAL A 10 -9.26 9.75 -2.96
C VAL A 10 -10.24 8.65 -3.34
N SER A 11 -11.39 8.99 -3.90
CA SER A 11 -12.41 8.00 -4.29
C SER A 11 -11.89 7.05 -5.37
N SER A 12 -11.13 7.57 -6.33
CA SER A 12 -10.48 6.81 -7.41
C SER A 12 -9.42 5.88 -6.85
N GLY A 13 -8.61 6.36 -5.90
CA GLY A 13 -7.63 5.51 -5.21
C GLY A 13 -8.29 4.43 -4.36
N LEU A 14 -9.39 4.74 -3.67
CA LEU A 14 -10.16 3.74 -2.91
C LEU A 14 -10.81 2.70 -3.82
N ALA A 15 -11.28 3.07 -5.02
CA ALA A 15 -11.79 2.11 -6.00
C ALA A 15 -10.70 1.12 -6.46
N ILE A 16 -9.48 1.59 -6.67
CA ILE A 16 -8.33 0.72 -6.99
C ILE A 16 -8.02 -0.19 -5.79
N TYR A 17 -7.95 0.38 -4.58
CA TYR A 17 -7.68 -0.39 -3.35
C TYR A 17 -8.73 -1.49 -3.11
N ASP A 18 -10.01 -1.17 -3.26
CA ASP A 18 -11.10 -2.13 -3.12
C ASP A 18 -10.97 -3.23 -4.17
N THR A 19 -10.63 -2.88 -5.41
CA THR A 19 -10.38 -3.87 -6.47
C THR A 19 -9.19 -4.79 -6.10
N MET A 20 -8.09 -4.24 -5.57
CA MET A 20 -6.93 -5.02 -5.14
C MET A 20 -7.30 -6.06 -4.06
N THR A 21 -8.20 -5.69 -3.14
CA THR A 21 -8.60 -6.56 -2.02
C THR A 21 -9.80 -7.46 -2.32
N TYR A 22 -10.59 -7.12 -3.35
CA TYR A 22 -11.75 -7.89 -3.80
C TYR A 22 -11.36 -9.10 -4.67
N ILE A 23 -10.35 -8.94 -5.53
CA ILE A 23 -9.95 -10.03 -6.43
C ILE A 23 -9.25 -11.17 -5.66
N LYS A 24 -9.33 -12.39 -6.20
CA LYS A 24 -8.71 -13.57 -5.59
C LYS A 24 -7.18 -13.57 -5.68
N SER A 25 -6.62 -12.95 -6.71
CA SER A 25 -5.19 -12.97 -6.97
C SER A 25 -4.45 -12.03 -6.01
N PRO A 26 -3.42 -12.49 -5.29
CA PRO A 26 -2.67 -11.62 -4.38
C PRO A 26 -1.95 -10.52 -5.16
N VAL A 27 -2.18 -9.26 -4.79
CA VAL A 27 -1.58 -8.12 -5.47
C VAL A 27 -0.26 -7.75 -4.81
N SER A 28 0.85 -8.01 -5.50
CA SER A 28 2.15 -7.47 -5.11
C SER A 28 2.25 -6.00 -5.51
N THR A 29 2.79 -5.16 -4.63
CA THR A 29 3.02 -3.73 -4.88
C THR A 29 4.51 -3.42 -4.81
N VAL A 30 5.01 -2.57 -5.71
CA VAL A 30 6.42 -2.16 -5.75
C VAL A 30 6.51 -0.67 -5.97
N CYS A 31 7.06 0.06 -5.01
CA CYS A 31 7.37 1.48 -5.15
C CYS A 31 8.64 1.68 -5.97
N ILE A 32 8.51 2.34 -7.12
CA ILE A 32 9.60 2.66 -8.05
C ILE A 32 9.72 4.18 -8.21
N GLY A 33 10.56 4.82 -7.39
CA GLY A 33 10.65 6.28 -7.37
C GLY A 33 9.85 6.85 -6.21
N SER A 34 8.58 7.20 -6.40
CA SER A 34 7.76 7.71 -5.29
C SER A 34 6.36 7.10 -5.19
N ALA A 35 5.89 6.94 -3.97
CA ALA A 35 4.50 6.62 -3.67
C ALA A 35 4.01 7.58 -2.58
N ALA A 36 3.31 8.64 -2.99
CA ALA A 36 2.85 9.70 -2.10
C ALA A 36 1.32 9.74 -1.98
N SER A 37 0.81 10.17 -0.83
CA SER A 37 -0.63 10.32 -0.57
C SER A 37 -1.39 9.01 -0.90
N MET A 38 -2.43 9.05 -1.74
CA MET A 38 -3.17 7.84 -2.14
C MET A 38 -2.31 6.75 -2.78
N ALA A 39 -1.19 7.09 -3.43
CA ALA A 39 -0.29 6.07 -3.98
C ALA A 39 0.43 5.30 -2.86
N ALA A 40 0.73 5.95 -1.73
CA ALA A 40 1.24 5.27 -0.53
C ALA A 40 0.18 4.32 0.05
N ILE A 41 -1.09 4.71 0.06
CA ILE A 41 -2.19 3.85 0.52
C ILE A 41 -2.33 2.61 -0.37
N LEU A 42 -2.19 2.76 -1.69
CA LEU A 42 -2.16 1.63 -2.61
C LEU A 42 -0.94 0.73 -2.39
N LEU A 43 0.24 1.31 -2.15
CA LEU A 43 1.44 0.55 -1.80
C LEU A 43 1.21 -0.30 -0.54
N ILE A 44 0.70 0.32 0.53
CA ILE A 44 0.35 -0.31 1.81
C ILE A 44 -0.68 -1.42 1.64
N GLY A 45 -1.65 -1.22 0.74
CA GLY A 45 -2.77 -2.14 0.49
C GLY A 45 -2.44 -3.41 -0.29
N GLY A 46 -1.18 -3.60 -0.71
CA GLY A 46 -0.75 -4.86 -1.31
C GLY A 46 -0.84 -6.05 -0.35
N GLU A 47 -0.72 -7.26 -0.90
CA GLU A 47 -0.71 -8.48 -0.10
C GLU A 47 0.47 -8.46 0.90
N PRO A 48 0.26 -8.75 2.20
CA PRO A 48 1.35 -8.84 3.17
C PRO A 48 2.45 -9.81 2.74
N GLY A 49 3.71 -9.43 2.98
CA GLY A 49 4.88 -10.14 2.49
C GLY A 49 5.15 -9.93 0.99
N LYS A 50 4.38 -9.09 0.29
CA LYS A 50 4.52 -8.82 -1.15
C LYS A 50 4.49 -7.33 -1.51
N ARG A 51 4.77 -6.45 -0.55
CA ARG A 51 4.89 -5.01 -0.72
C ARG A 51 6.35 -4.62 -0.69
N PHE A 52 6.82 -3.93 -1.70
CA PHE A 52 8.23 -3.72 -1.95
C PHE A 52 8.57 -2.27 -2.25
N ALA A 53 9.81 -1.88 -2.00
CA ALA A 53 10.38 -0.61 -2.46
C ALA A 53 11.75 -0.84 -3.11
N LEU A 54 12.17 0.05 -4.01
CA LEU A 54 13.56 0.15 -4.43
C LEU A 54 14.37 1.02 -3.45
N PRO A 55 15.72 0.95 -3.44
CA PRO A 55 16.54 1.56 -2.40
C PRO A 55 16.47 3.10 -2.34
N HIS A 56 16.10 3.76 -3.44
CA HIS A 56 15.97 5.22 -3.51
C HIS A 56 14.51 5.68 -3.54
N SER A 57 13.58 4.77 -3.26
CA SER A 57 12.17 5.12 -3.27
C SER A 57 11.81 6.01 -2.07
N THR A 58 10.92 6.96 -2.30
CA THR A 58 10.36 7.83 -1.25
C THR A 58 8.87 7.54 -1.09
N VAL A 59 8.45 7.26 0.14
CA VAL A 59 7.04 7.11 0.49
C VAL A 59 6.62 8.37 1.25
N MET A 60 5.48 8.96 0.88
CA MET A 60 4.92 10.09 1.61
C MET A 60 3.49 9.78 2.02
N VAL A 61 3.20 9.91 3.31
CA VAL A 61 1.86 9.75 3.85
C VAL A 61 1.39 11.06 4.47
N HIS A 62 0.09 11.33 4.34
CA HIS A 62 -0.56 12.48 4.95
C HIS A 62 -2.07 12.27 5.01
N GLN A 63 -2.77 13.16 5.72
CA GLN A 63 -4.21 13.16 5.79
C GLN A 63 -4.81 13.57 4.44
N PRO A 64 -6.04 13.12 4.13
CA PRO A 64 -6.75 13.57 2.94
C PRO A 64 -6.88 15.09 2.90
N LEU A 65 -6.61 15.67 1.74
CA LEU A 65 -6.81 17.09 1.51
C LEU A 65 -8.18 17.34 0.86
N GLY A 66 -8.82 18.44 1.23
CA GLY A 66 -10.04 18.90 0.59
C GLY A 66 -10.39 20.32 1.02
N GLY A 67 -11.34 20.93 0.32
CA GLY A 67 -11.83 22.26 0.63
C GLY A 67 -13.18 22.50 -0.03
N THR A 68 -14.02 23.28 0.65
CA THR A 68 -15.32 23.71 0.11
C THR A 68 -15.60 25.17 0.48
N ARG A 69 -16.59 25.78 -0.17
CA ARG A 69 -17.12 27.10 0.11
C ARG A 69 -18.63 27.06 -0.10
N GLY A 70 -19.41 27.81 0.67
CA GLY A 70 -20.87 27.81 0.53
C GLY A 70 -21.58 28.18 1.81
N GLN A 71 -22.83 27.75 1.95
CA GLN A 71 -23.59 27.95 3.18
C GLN A 71 -22.93 27.18 4.33
N ALA A 72 -23.16 27.64 5.57
CA ALA A 72 -22.62 26.97 6.76
C ALA A 72 -22.99 25.48 6.80
N ALA A 73 -24.20 25.12 6.36
CA ALA A 73 -24.65 23.73 6.25
C ALA A 73 -23.80 22.91 5.26
N ASP A 74 -23.52 23.44 4.07
CA ASP A 74 -22.71 22.77 3.05
C ASP A 74 -21.26 22.57 3.52
N ILE A 75 -20.70 23.59 4.19
CA ILE A 75 -19.36 23.53 4.79
C ILE A 75 -19.31 22.40 5.83
N LEU A 76 -20.33 22.31 6.70
CA LEU A 76 -20.40 21.28 7.73
C LEU A 76 -20.55 19.87 7.13
N ILE A 77 -21.39 19.70 6.11
CA ILE A 77 -21.56 18.41 5.40
C ILE A 77 -20.23 17.95 4.84
N TYR A 78 -19.51 18.84 4.17
CA TYR A 78 -18.23 18.51 3.54
C TYR A 78 -17.13 18.22 4.57
N ALA A 79 -17.06 19.00 5.65
CA ALA A 79 -16.12 18.76 6.74
C ALA A 79 -16.33 17.37 7.38
N ASN A 80 -17.58 16.99 7.63
CA ASN A 80 -17.93 15.66 8.15
C ASN A 80 -17.53 14.54 7.17
N GLN A 81 -17.70 14.75 5.86
CA GLN A 81 -17.29 13.78 4.86
C GLN A 81 -15.76 13.61 4.80
N ILE A 82 -14.99 14.69 4.87
CA ILE A 82 -13.52 14.62 4.95
C ILE A 82 -13.09 13.86 6.20
N GLN A 83 -13.70 14.16 7.35
CA GLN A 83 -13.39 13.49 8.61
C GLN A 83 -13.65 11.97 8.51
N ARG A 84 -14.78 11.58 7.92
CA ARG A 84 -15.10 10.16 7.65
C ARG A 84 -14.04 9.50 6.77
N ILE A 85 -13.63 10.15 5.68
CA ILE A 85 -12.63 9.62 4.75
C ILE A 85 -11.27 9.46 5.45
N ARG A 86 -10.87 10.46 6.23
CA ARG A 86 -9.64 10.42 7.04
C ARG A 86 -9.63 9.22 7.99
N GLU A 87 -10.72 9.00 8.74
CA GLU A 87 -10.84 7.85 9.64
C GLU A 87 -10.79 6.52 8.89
N GLN A 88 -11.43 6.43 7.72
CA GLN A 88 -11.44 5.22 6.90
C GLN A 88 -10.03 4.89 6.39
N ILE A 89 -9.28 5.87 5.90
CA ILE A 89 -7.90 5.69 5.42
C ILE A 89 -6.98 5.31 6.58
N ASN A 90 -7.09 5.97 7.74
CA ASN A 90 -6.25 5.64 8.89
C ASN A 90 -6.50 4.21 9.39
N LYS A 91 -7.75 3.73 9.34
CA LYS A 91 -8.08 2.32 9.63
C LYS A 91 -7.46 1.35 8.61
N ILE A 92 -7.43 1.71 7.32
CA ILE A 92 -6.76 0.92 6.28
C ILE A 92 -5.25 0.82 6.58
N VAL A 93 -4.61 1.95 6.87
CA VAL A 93 -3.19 2.01 7.22
C VAL A 93 -2.91 1.14 8.45
N TYR A 94 -3.64 1.37 9.56
CA TYR A 94 -3.52 0.60 10.80
C TYR A 94 -3.62 -0.92 10.56
N LYS A 95 -4.61 -1.36 9.78
CA LYS A 95 -4.81 -2.78 9.48
C LYS A 95 -3.59 -3.38 8.77
N HIS A 96 -3.10 -2.74 7.72
CA HIS A 96 -2.04 -3.32 6.89
C HIS A 96 -0.67 -3.23 7.55
N ILE A 97 -0.33 -2.10 8.18
CA ILE A 97 0.98 -1.97 8.83
C ILE A 97 1.16 -2.98 9.96
N ASN A 98 0.12 -3.23 10.76
CA ASN A 98 0.17 -4.25 11.82
C ASN A 98 0.15 -5.68 11.26
N LYS A 99 -0.56 -5.93 10.15
CA LYS A 99 -0.54 -7.25 9.49
C LYS A 99 0.86 -7.65 9.02
N THR A 100 1.72 -6.69 8.67
CA THR A 100 3.16 -6.90 8.40
C THR A 100 3.88 -7.62 9.54
N PHE A 101 3.61 -7.20 10.77
CA PHE A 101 4.33 -7.66 11.95
C PHE A 101 3.71 -8.93 12.55
N GLY A 102 2.45 -9.24 12.20
CA GLY A 102 1.69 -10.36 12.77
C GLY A 102 1.19 -10.11 14.20
N TYR A 103 1.43 -8.93 14.76
CA TYR A 103 0.94 -8.45 16.04
C TYR A 103 0.65 -6.94 15.95
N GLU A 104 -0.07 -6.40 16.93
CA GLU A 104 -0.34 -4.97 17.01
C GLU A 104 0.91 -4.23 17.52
N LYS A 105 1.71 -3.70 16.58
CA LYS A 105 2.89 -2.87 16.87
C LYS A 105 2.51 -1.40 17.10
N PHE A 106 1.50 -0.92 16.37
CA PHE A 106 1.04 0.47 16.41
C PHE A 106 -0.43 0.54 16.80
N ASP A 107 -0.75 1.44 17.73
CA ASP A 107 -2.14 1.79 18.03
C ASP A 107 -2.69 2.82 17.02
N MET A 108 -4.00 3.10 17.08
CA MET A 108 -4.63 4.08 16.20
C MET A 108 -4.09 5.50 16.40
N ARG A 109 -3.58 5.84 17.60
CA ARG A 109 -3.02 7.16 17.88
C ARG A 109 -1.73 7.37 17.10
N ALA A 110 -0.82 6.40 17.13
CA ALA A 110 0.42 6.41 16.37
C ALA A 110 0.17 6.56 14.87
N VAL A 111 -0.86 5.88 14.34
CA VAL A 111 -1.27 6.02 12.93
C VAL A 111 -1.81 7.43 12.63
N ASN A 112 -2.66 7.97 13.50
CA ASN A 112 -3.17 9.33 13.34
C ASN A 112 -2.03 10.36 13.34
N ASP A 113 -1.10 10.26 14.28
CA ASP A 113 0.05 11.16 14.40
C ASP A 113 0.98 11.05 13.18
N MET A 114 1.19 9.82 12.66
CA MET A 114 1.96 9.58 11.44
C MET A 114 1.32 10.24 10.20
N MET A 115 0.00 10.26 10.13
CA MET A 115 -0.77 10.76 8.99
C MET A 115 -1.11 12.25 9.08
N GLU A 116 -0.96 12.90 10.24
CA GLU A 116 -1.49 14.26 10.46
C GLU A 116 -0.84 15.32 9.54
N ARG A 117 0.45 15.19 9.24
CA ARG A 117 1.19 16.09 8.35
C ARG A 117 1.91 15.29 7.28
N ASP A 118 2.39 16.00 6.27
CA ASP A 118 3.26 15.40 5.26
C ASP A 118 4.46 14.73 5.95
N LYS A 119 4.52 13.41 5.87
CA LYS A 119 5.61 12.60 6.40
C LYS A 119 6.27 11.85 5.27
N TYR A 120 7.49 12.28 4.94
CA TYR A 120 8.35 11.63 3.95
C TYR A 120 9.19 10.57 4.63
N LEU A 121 9.29 9.41 3.98
CA LEU A 121 9.99 8.23 4.47
C LEU A 121 10.91 7.71 3.37
N SER A 122 12.14 7.39 3.75
CA SER A 122 13.03 6.53 2.97
C SER A 122 12.46 5.12 2.80
N ALA A 123 13.06 4.32 1.92
CA ALA A 123 12.68 2.91 1.75
C ALA A 123 12.85 2.11 3.05
N GLU A 124 13.91 2.39 3.80
CA GLU A 124 14.20 1.81 5.11
C GLU A 124 13.15 2.18 6.14
N GLU A 125 12.85 3.48 6.30
CA GLU A 125 11.82 3.92 7.24
C GLU A 125 10.44 3.36 6.86
N ALA A 126 10.10 3.32 5.57
CA ALA A 126 8.85 2.73 5.10
C ALA A 126 8.76 1.24 5.48
N LYS A 127 9.87 0.50 5.44
CA LYS A 127 9.93 -0.89 5.91
C LYS A 127 9.74 -0.97 7.44
N ASP A 128 10.40 -0.11 8.20
CA ASP A 128 10.31 -0.10 9.66
C ASP A 128 8.90 0.24 10.20
N PHE A 129 8.16 1.08 9.46
CA PHE A 129 6.75 1.39 9.70
C PHE A 129 5.80 0.29 9.20
N GLY A 130 6.27 -0.71 8.47
CA GLY A 130 5.44 -1.79 7.90
C GLY A 130 4.61 -1.36 6.69
N ILE A 131 5.00 -0.28 6.02
CA ILE A 131 4.39 0.16 4.75
C ILE A 131 4.81 -0.77 3.61
N VAL A 132 6.07 -1.19 3.61
CA VAL A 132 6.60 -2.23 2.73
C VAL A 132 7.20 -3.37 3.56
N ASP A 133 7.27 -4.55 2.98
CA ASP A 133 7.83 -5.75 3.58
C ASP A 133 9.35 -5.86 3.33
N GLU A 134 9.79 -5.50 2.12
CA GLU A 134 11.18 -5.68 1.70
C GLU A 134 11.67 -4.59 0.72
N ILE A 135 12.96 -4.28 0.78
CA ILE A 135 13.66 -3.41 -0.16
C ILE A 135 14.36 -4.30 -1.19
N LEU A 136 13.98 -4.16 -2.46
CA LEU A 136 14.52 -4.96 -3.54
C LEU A 136 15.76 -4.29 -4.14
N TYR A 137 16.85 -5.04 -4.22
CA TYR A 137 18.08 -4.63 -4.91
C TYR A 137 18.14 -5.22 -6.32
N ARG A 138 19.31 -5.10 -6.96
CA ARG A 138 19.55 -5.70 -8.28
C ARG A 138 19.20 -7.20 -8.24
N ARG A 139 18.35 -7.64 -9.17
CA ARG A 139 18.05 -9.06 -9.32
C ARG A 139 19.29 -9.80 -9.80
N ASP A 140 19.69 -10.82 -9.07
CA ASP A 140 20.72 -11.75 -9.53
C ASP A 140 20.14 -12.71 -10.57
N LYS A 141 20.93 -13.01 -11.60
CA LYS A 141 20.51 -13.87 -12.74
C LYS A 141 20.19 -15.34 -12.38
N LYS A 142 20.25 -15.73 -11.11
CA LYS A 142 20.31 -17.14 -10.70
C LYS A 142 18.99 -17.79 -10.24
N ASP A 143 17.87 -17.09 -10.20
CA ASP A 143 16.66 -17.63 -9.54
C ASP A 143 15.51 -18.13 -10.46
N ASP A 144 15.71 -18.17 -11.78
CA ASP A 144 14.65 -18.54 -12.74
C ASP A 144 14.53 -20.05 -13.05
N ARG A 145 15.20 -20.95 -12.31
CA ARG A 145 15.29 -22.39 -12.68
C ARG A 145 14.88 -23.41 -11.62
N THR A 146 14.06 -23.05 -10.62
CA THR A 146 13.73 -24.00 -9.54
C THR A 146 12.24 -24.20 -9.24
N GLN A 147 11.33 -24.02 -10.22
CA GLN A 147 9.91 -24.39 -10.02
C GLN A 147 9.17 -25.08 -11.18
N THR A 148 9.81 -25.42 -12.31
CA THR A 148 9.11 -26.08 -13.45
C THR A 148 9.45 -27.56 -13.69
N ALA A 149 10.17 -28.24 -12.81
CA ALA A 149 10.65 -29.61 -13.06
C ALA A 149 10.02 -30.74 -12.20
N THR A 150 8.77 -30.59 -11.71
CA THR A 150 8.06 -31.69 -10.99
C THR A 150 6.72 -32.09 -11.58
N ALA A 151 6.40 -31.70 -12.82
CA ALA A 151 5.20 -32.16 -13.53
C ALA A 151 5.51 -32.65 -14.94
N ALA A 152 6.26 -33.76 -15.05
CA ALA A 152 6.33 -34.55 -16.28
C ALA A 152 6.72 -36.00 -15.96
N THR A 153 5.75 -36.80 -15.54
CA THR A 153 5.88 -38.26 -15.63
C THR A 153 5.49 -38.68 -17.05
N PRO A 154 6.39 -39.27 -17.86
CA PRO A 154 6.00 -39.80 -19.15
C PRO A 154 5.26 -41.13 -18.94
N SER A 155 3.95 -41.14 -19.19
CA SER A 155 3.21 -42.37 -19.44
C SER A 155 3.71 -42.95 -20.76
N GLN A 156 4.58 -43.97 -20.67
CA GLN A 156 4.93 -44.79 -21.82
C GLN A 156 3.76 -45.71 -22.15
N THR A 157 3.33 -45.62 -23.40
CA THR A 157 2.39 -46.55 -24.03
C THR A 157 3.13 -47.78 -24.55
N LYS A 158 2.50 -48.95 -24.30
CA LYS A 158 2.39 -50.14 -25.16
C LYS A 158 3.55 -51.14 -25.23
N PRO A 159 3.30 -52.42 -25.63
CA PRO A 159 2.27 -52.95 -26.57
C PRO A 159 0.89 -53.29 -25.99
#